data_AF-A0A8T0U7Y5-F1
#
_entry.id   AF-A0A8T0U7Y5-F1
#
_cell.length_a   1.000
_cell.length_b   1.000
_cell.length_c   1.000
_cell.angle_alpha   90.00
_cell.angle_beta   90.00
_cell.angle_gamma   90.00
#
_symmetry.space_group_name_H-M   'P 1'
#
loop_
_entity.id
_entity.type
_entity.pdbx_description
1 polymer ?
#
loop_
_entity_poly.entity_id
_entity_poly.type
_entity_poly.pdbx_seq_one_letter_code
_entity_poly.pdbx_strand_id
1 'polypeptide(L)'
;MIDRFLGKQKIFFSFDSVDDDSRNNYPLDFLNSITPNWLPPHELKVKKNCPIILLHNLDPHNGLCNGTRLVVRGFQNNSIDAEIVNGQHAGKRVFIPRIPMSPSEDLTLIFKFKRKQFPIRLSFAMTINKAQGQTIPNVGIYLPEPVFSHGQLYVALSRGVSHESTWVLAKRNMNIDPAGKSTKNIVYTDVLKL
;
A
#
# COMPACT_ATOMS: atom_id res chain seq x y z
N MET A 1 -14.41 1.54 -3.83
CA MET A 1 -14.05 0.13 -3.47
C MET A 1 -14.28 -0.14 -2.00
N ILE A 2 -13.88 0.78 -1.11
CA ILE A 2 -14.26 0.74 0.32
C ILE A 2 -15.78 0.67 0.54
N ASP A 3 -16.57 1.22 -0.39
CA ASP A 3 -18.04 1.23 -0.33
C ASP A 3 -18.64 -0.18 -0.35
N ARG A 4 -17.92 -1.16 -0.90
CA ARG A 4 -18.32 -2.58 -0.90
C ARG A 4 -18.22 -3.24 0.48
N PHE A 5 -17.50 -2.64 1.43
CA PHE A 5 -17.43 -3.14 2.79
C PHE A 5 -18.65 -2.71 3.58
N LEU A 6 -19.25 -3.67 4.29
CA LEU A 6 -20.38 -3.46 5.18
C LEU A 6 -20.00 -2.57 6.37
N GLY A 7 -20.99 -1.88 6.93
CA GLY A 7 -20.84 -1.05 8.13
C GLY A 7 -20.52 0.42 7.84
N LYS A 8 -20.56 1.23 8.92
CA LYS A 8 -20.35 2.68 8.86
C LYS A 8 -18.88 2.99 8.58
N GLN A 9 -18.66 3.92 7.67
CA GLN A 9 -17.33 4.49 7.42
C GLN A 9 -16.92 5.38 8.60
N LYS A 10 -15.67 5.24 9.03
CA LYS A 10 -15.02 6.18 9.96
C LYS A 10 -14.04 7.02 9.16
N ILE A 11 -14.08 8.33 9.39
CA ILE A 11 -13.18 9.31 8.78
C ILE A 11 -12.28 9.86 9.86
N PHE A 12 -10.98 9.89 9.59
CA PHE A 12 -9.95 10.45 10.44
C PHE A 12 -9.22 11.55 9.70
N PHE A 13 -9.36 12.79 10.16
CA PHE A 13 -8.60 13.92 9.64
C PHE A 13 -7.21 13.98 10.26
N SER A 14 -6.20 14.34 9.48
CA SER A 14 -4.85 14.56 9.97
C SER A 14 -4.72 15.92 10.67
N PHE A 15 -3.64 16.09 11.41
CA PHE A 15 -3.22 17.41 11.89
C PHE A 15 -1.94 17.78 11.15
N ASP A 16 -2.02 18.84 10.35
CA ASP A 16 -0.97 19.26 9.43
C ASP A 16 -0.37 20.58 9.90
N SER A 17 0.95 20.68 9.82
CA SER A 17 1.68 21.87 10.26
C SER A 17 2.98 22.05 9.48
N VAL A 18 3.52 23.26 9.51
CA VAL A 18 4.84 23.59 9.00
C VAL A 18 5.71 24.04 10.17
N ASP A 19 6.94 23.52 10.26
CA ASP A 19 7.88 24.00 11.28
C ASP A 19 8.27 25.46 10.98
N ASP A 20 8.41 26.27 12.04
CA ASP A 20 8.86 27.66 11.99
C ASP A 20 7.96 28.64 11.20
N ASP A 21 6.74 28.24 10.81
CA ASP A 21 5.76 29.10 10.13
C ASP A 21 4.96 29.99 11.11
N SER A 22 5.66 30.87 11.82
CA SER A 22 5.07 31.82 12.79
C SER A 22 4.06 32.79 12.18
N ARG A 23 4.11 33.01 10.85
CA ARG A 23 3.24 33.94 10.13
C ARG A 23 2.08 33.24 9.40
N ASN A 24 1.95 31.91 9.53
CA ASN A 24 0.93 31.11 8.86
C ASN A 24 0.90 31.38 7.34
N ASN A 25 2.07 31.40 6.71
CA ASN A 25 2.23 31.69 5.29
C ASN A 25 1.64 30.58 4.41
N TYR A 26 1.41 29.39 4.96
CA TYR A 26 0.89 28.23 4.23
C TYR A 26 -0.57 27.95 4.63
N PRO A 27 -1.55 28.18 3.74
CA PRO A 27 -2.95 27.87 4.02
C PRO A 27 -3.15 26.38 4.35
N LEU A 28 -4.02 26.10 5.33
CA LEU A 28 -4.26 24.72 5.78
C LEU A 28 -4.82 23.83 4.66
N ASP A 29 -5.66 24.35 3.76
CA ASP A 29 -6.18 23.59 2.62
C ASP A 29 -5.07 23.14 1.65
N PHE A 30 -4.06 23.99 1.46
CA PHE A 30 -2.88 23.61 0.69
C PHE A 30 -2.13 22.49 1.38
N LEU A 31 -1.88 22.58 2.69
CA LEU A 31 -1.22 21.53 3.47
C LEU A 31 -1.99 20.20 3.43
N ASN A 32 -3.32 20.25 3.60
CA ASN A 32 -4.21 19.10 3.55
C ASN A 32 -4.20 18.40 2.18
N SER A 33 -3.92 19.15 1.10
CA SER A 33 -3.83 18.61 -0.26
C SER A 33 -2.54 17.77 -0.51
N ILE A 34 -1.48 18.02 0.26
CA ILE A 34 -0.19 17.32 0.10
C ILE A 34 -0.35 15.87 0.54
N THR A 35 -0.34 14.92 -0.41
CA THR A 35 -0.45 13.48 -0.10
C THR A 35 0.56 12.66 -0.92
N PRO A 36 1.85 12.75 -0.59
CA PRO A 36 2.88 11.92 -1.19
C PRO A 36 2.72 10.45 -0.78
N ASN A 37 3.38 9.54 -1.50
CA ASN A 37 3.19 8.10 -1.29
C ASN A 37 3.54 7.59 0.12
N TRP A 38 4.50 8.24 0.78
CA TRP A 38 5.01 7.89 2.10
C TRP A 38 4.23 8.54 3.26
N LEU A 39 3.25 9.38 2.95
CA LEU A 39 2.34 9.97 3.93
C LEU A 39 0.93 9.41 3.76
N PRO A 40 0.21 9.20 4.87
CA PRO A 40 -1.21 8.93 4.81
C PRO A 40 -1.96 10.18 4.30
N PRO A 41 -3.14 9.99 3.68
CA PRO A 41 -3.99 11.11 3.27
C PRO A 41 -4.44 11.94 4.48
N HIS A 42 -4.71 13.23 4.25
CA HIS A 42 -5.36 14.08 5.23
C HIS A 42 -6.69 13.47 5.69
N GLU A 43 -7.56 13.16 4.73
CA GLU A 43 -8.83 12.48 4.98
C GLU A 43 -8.66 10.95 4.85
N LEU A 44 -8.45 10.27 5.98
CA LEU A 44 -8.32 8.81 6.01
C LEU A 44 -9.69 8.14 6.25
N LYS A 45 -10.22 7.52 5.20
CA LYS A 45 -11.50 6.78 5.21
C LYS A 45 -11.25 5.30 5.45
N VAL A 46 -11.84 4.73 6.49
CA VAL A 46 -11.68 3.31 6.86
C VAL A 46 -13.00 2.68 7.29
N LYS A 47 -13.11 1.36 7.08
CA LYS A 47 -14.26 0.53 7.50
C LYS A 47 -13.77 -0.74 8.18
N LYS A 48 -14.60 -1.33 9.03
CA LYS A 48 -14.28 -2.64 9.61
C LYS A 48 -14.10 -3.66 8.48
N ASN A 49 -13.13 -4.56 8.66
CA ASN A 49 -12.69 -5.58 7.73
C ASN A 49 -11.98 -5.08 6.46
N CYS A 50 -11.78 -3.76 6.27
CA CYS A 50 -11.03 -3.31 5.10
C CYS A 50 -9.53 -3.61 5.26
N PRO A 51 -8.84 -4.04 4.17
CA PRO A 51 -7.40 -4.21 4.19
C PRO A 51 -6.69 -2.86 4.18
N ILE A 52 -5.66 -2.76 5.00
CA ILE A 52 -4.77 -1.60 5.09
C ILE A 52 -3.31 -2.06 5.02
N ILE A 53 -2.41 -1.13 4.75
CA ILE A 53 -0.96 -1.36 4.76
C ILE A 53 -0.29 -0.30 5.61
N LEU A 54 0.72 -0.72 6.37
CA LEU A 54 1.54 0.17 7.19
C LEU A 54 2.56 0.90 6.32
N LEU A 55 2.74 2.20 6.53
CA LEU A 55 3.65 3.05 5.75
C LEU A 55 5.02 3.24 6.39
N HIS A 56 5.14 2.99 7.70
CA HIS A 56 6.33 3.23 8.51
C HIS A 56 6.59 2.06 9.44
N ASN A 57 7.84 1.89 9.85
CA ASN A 57 8.20 0.94 10.88
C ASN A 57 7.71 1.47 12.24
N LEU A 58 6.88 0.68 12.93
CA LEU A 58 6.45 0.98 14.30
C LEU A 58 7.13 0.06 15.31
N ASP A 59 7.13 -1.24 15.00
CA ASP A 59 7.71 -2.28 15.83
C ASP A 59 8.10 -3.48 14.95
N PRO A 60 9.28 -3.42 14.31
CA PRO A 60 9.72 -4.47 13.39
C PRO A 60 9.82 -5.85 14.04
N HIS A 61 10.24 -5.90 15.31
CA HIS A 61 10.38 -7.14 16.05
C HIS A 61 9.03 -7.86 16.22
N ASN A 62 7.94 -7.11 16.31
CA ASN A 62 6.58 -7.65 16.43
C ASN A 62 5.80 -7.67 15.09
N GLY A 63 6.48 -7.51 13.95
CA GLY A 63 5.89 -7.61 12.62
C GLY A 63 5.23 -6.32 12.12
N LEU A 64 5.39 -5.19 12.81
CA LEU A 64 4.87 -3.88 12.39
C LEU A 64 5.92 -3.09 11.60
N CYS A 65 6.26 -3.61 10.43
CA CYS A 65 7.17 -3.00 9.46
C CYS A 65 6.40 -2.23 8.37
N ASN A 66 7.07 -1.33 7.68
CA ASN A 66 6.58 -0.75 6.43
C ASN A 66 6.24 -1.86 5.43
N GLY A 67 5.02 -1.82 4.88
CA GLY A 67 4.50 -2.83 3.98
C GLY A 67 3.70 -3.95 4.66
N THR A 68 3.70 -4.04 6.00
CA THR A 68 2.85 -5.01 6.71
C THR A 68 1.39 -4.76 6.37
N ARG A 69 0.72 -5.80 5.86
CA ARG A 69 -0.72 -5.77 5.61
C ARG A 69 -1.48 -6.11 6.88
N LEU A 70 -2.51 -5.31 7.13
CA LEU A 70 -3.41 -5.51 8.25
C LEU A 70 -4.86 -5.51 7.77
N VAL A 71 -5.75 -6.11 8.55
CA VAL A 71 -7.20 -5.95 8.40
C VAL A 71 -7.73 -5.20 9.60
N VAL A 72 -8.52 -4.16 9.34
CA VAL A 72 -9.15 -3.37 10.40
C VAL A 72 -10.20 -4.21 11.13
N ARG A 73 -10.12 -4.30 12.46
CA ARG A 73 -11.09 -5.00 13.31
C ARG A 73 -11.96 -4.05 14.13
N GLY A 74 -11.47 -2.85 14.42
CA GLY A 74 -12.20 -1.85 15.18
C GLY A 74 -11.54 -0.47 15.15
N PHE A 75 -12.22 0.49 15.76
CA PHE A 75 -11.75 1.86 15.87
C PHE A 75 -11.95 2.38 17.28
N GLN A 76 -10.98 3.12 17.77
CA GLN A 76 -11.14 4.06 18.87
C GLN A 76 -10.85 5.48 18.37
N ASN A 77 -10.99 6.48 19.24
CA ASN A 77 -10.75 7.87 18.85
C ASN A 77 -9.31 8.11 18.38
N ASN A 78 -8.34 7.47 19.05
CA ASN A 78 -6.90 7.69 18.81
C ASN A 78 -6.11 6.41 18.49
N SER A 79 -6.81 5.31 18.16
CA SER A 79 -6.19 4.02 17.87
C SER A 79 -7.02 3.24 16.86
N ILE A 80 -6.35 2.55 15.94
CA ILE A 80 -6.96 1.59 15.02
C ILE A 80 -6.59 0.18 15.49
N ASP A 81 -7.61 -0.61 15.79
CA ASP A 81 -7.48 -2.03 16.11
C ASP A 81 -7.42 -2.82 14.81
N ALA A 82 -6.30 -3.50 14.58
CA ALA A 82 -6.02 -4.21 13.35
C ALA A 82 -5.39 -5.58 13.62
N GLU A 83 -5.42 -6.44 12.62
CA GLU A 83 -4.89 -7.80 12.67
C GLU A 83 -3.89 -7.99 11.54
N ILE A 84 -2.71 -8.54 11.84
CA ILE A 84 -1.68 -8.84 10.83
C ILE A 84 -2.17 -9.98 9.94
N VAL A 85 -2.12 -9.79 8.63
CA VAL A 85 -2.69 -10.76 7.67
C VAL A 85 -1.70 -11.88 7.33
N ASN A 86 -0.43 -11.52 7.12
CA ASN A 86 0.59 -12.41 6.55
C ASN A 86 1.88 -12.42 7.38
N GLY A 87 2.71 -13.45 7.18
CA GLY A 87 4.03 -13.59 7.78
C GLY A 87 4.01 -14.27 9.15
N GLN A 88 5.16 -14.27 9.83
CA GLN A 88 5.35 -14.96 11.12
C GLN A 88 4.41 -14.48 12.23
N HIS A 89 3.91 -13.25 12.11
CA HIS A 89 3.01 -12.62 13.08
C HIS A 89 1.54 -12.62 12.64
N ALA A 90 1.16 -13.39 11.61
CA ALA A 90 -0.21 -13.47 11.12
C ALA A 90 -1.21 -13.83 12.24
N GLY A 91 -2.39 -13.21 12.23
CA GLY A 91 -3.44 -13.36 13.23
C GLY A 91 -3.23 -12.54 14.51
N LYS A 92 -2.06 -11.92 14.72
CA LYS A 92 -1.80 -11.07 15.88
C LYS A 92 -2.62 -9.79 15.81
N ARG A 93 -3.34 -9.48 16.90
CA ARG A 93 -4.08 -8.20 17.08
C ARG A 93 -3.14 -7.12 17.60
N VAL A 94 -3.24 -5.95 16.99
CA VAL A 94 -2.36 -4.80 17.25
C VAL A 94 -3.17 -3.50 17.24
N PHE A 95 -2.64 -2.49 17.95
CA PHE A 95 -3.22 -1.16 17.99
C PHE A 95 -2.27 -0.18 17.31
N ILE A 96 -2.77 0.50 16.29
CA ILE A 96 -1.99 1.46 15.51
C ILE A 96 -2.32 2.88 16.01
N PRO A 97 -1.34 3.60 16.60
CA PRO A 97 -1.55 4.97 17.04
C PRO A 97 -1.36 5.97 15.89
N ARG A 98 -1.76 7.23 16.14
CA ARG A 98 -1.36 8.35 15.29
C ARG A 98 0.08 8.75 15.62
N ILE A 99 0.91 8.92 14.60
CA ILE A 99 2.28 9.40 14.74
C ILE A 99 2.50 10.67 13.91
N PRO A 100 3.38 11.60 14.32
CA PRO A 100 3.86 12.66 13.44
C PRO A 100 4.78 12.05 12.36
N MET A 101 4.60 12.46 11.12
CA MET A 101 5.43 12.06 9.98
C MET A 101 5.80 13.30 9.17
N SER A 102 7.02 13.34 8.68
CA SER A 102 7.48 14.31 7.70
C SER A 102 7.73 13.61 6.36
N PRO A 103 7.50 14.29 5.23
CA PRO A 103 7.95 13.80 3.93
C PRO A 103 9.45 13.46 3.94
N SER A 104 9.88 12.52 3.10
CA SER A 104 11.32 12.35 2.85
C SER A 104 11.88 13.62 2.20
N GLU A 105 13.18 13.87 2.39
CA GLU A 105 13.88 15.03 1.83
C GLU A 105 13.77 15.13 0.30
N ASP A 106 13.43 14.01 -0.38
CA ASP A 106 13.22 13.94 -1.83
C ASP A 106 12.01 14.76 -2.31
N LEU A 107 11.03 15.02 -1.42
CA LEU A 107 10.01 16.02 -1.69
C LEU A 107 10.67 17.37 -1.45
N THR A 108 11.06 18.01 -2.55
CA THR A 108 11.61 19.38 -2.65
C THR A 108 10.60 20.44 -2.22
N LEU A 109 9.97 20.26 -1.06
CA LEU A 109 9.17 21.27 -0.41
C LEU A 109 10.14 22.30 0.15
N ILE A 110 9.87 23.57 -0.15
CA ILE A 110 10.62 24.72 0.37
C ILE A 110 10.42 24.93 1.89
N PHE A 111 9.68 24.04 2.57
CA PHE A 111 9.32 24.13 3.97
C PHE A 111 9.26 22.75 4.63
N LYS A 112 9.44 22.71 5.95
CA LYS A 112 9.43 21.49 6.75
C LYS A 112 8.00 21.11 7.13
N PHE A 113 7.37 20.29 6.31
CA PHE A 113 6.02 19.80 6.53
C PHE A 113 5.96 18.67 7.58
N LYS A 114 4.94 18.69 8.44
CA LYS A 114 4.60 17.62 9.38
C LYS A 114 3.12 17.28 9.29
N ARG A 115 2.82 15.98 9.22
CA ARG A 115 1.47 15.41 9.29
C ARG A 115 1.37 14.42 10.43
N LYS A 116 0.47 14.67 11.39
CA LYS A 116 0.12 13.71 12.45
C LYS A 116 -1.12 12.92 12.07
N GLN A 117 -0.96 11.63 11.79
CA GLN A 117 -2.02 10.74 11.33
C GLN A 117 -1.65 9.27 11.63
N PHE A 118 -2.60 8.35 11.48
CA PHE A 118 -2.29 6.91 11.47
C PHE A 118 -1.38 6.59 10.27
N PRO A 119 -0.26 5.88 10.45
CA PRO A 119 0.71 5.60 9.39
C PRO A 119 0.24 4.47 8.47
N ILE A 120 -0.98 4.56 7.94
CA ILE A 120 -1.63 3.52 7.15
C ILE A 120 -2.27 4.08 5.88
N ARG A 121 -2.44 3.22 4.88
CA ARG A 121 -3.32 3.47 3.71
C ARG A 121 -4.19 2.26 3.44
N LEU A 122 -5.33 2.47 2.79
CA LEU A 122 -6.14 1.37 2.25
C LEU A 122 -5.30 0.54 1.26
N SER A 123 -5.39 -0.78 1.35
CA SER A 123 -4.56 -1.71 0.60
C SER A 123 -5.41 -2.76 -0.12
N PHE A 124 -6.18 -2.32 -1.11
CA PHE A 124 -6.94 -3.24 -1.97
C PHE A 124 -6.09 -3.87 -3.06
N ALA A 125 -5.12 -3.12 -3.56
CA ALA A 125 -4.14 -3.56 -4.55
C ALA A 125 -2.76 -3.06 -4.11
N MET A 126 -1.71 -3.73 -4.60
CA MET A 126 -0.33 -3.32 -4.41
C MET A 126 0.47 -3.56 -5.68
N THR A 127 1.59 -2.87 -5.80
CA THR A 127 2.52 -3.11 -6.91
C THR A 127 3.22 -4.45 -6.73
N ILE A 128 3.64 -5.07 -7.83
CA ILE A 128 4.39 -6.33 -7.83
C ILE A 128 5.63 -6.24 -6.92
N ASN A 129 6.35 -5.12 -6.99
CA ASN A 129 7.54 -4.89 -6.17
C ASN A 129 7.22 -4.87 -4.67
N LYS A 130 6.06 -4.32 -4.26
CA LYS A 130 5.63 -4.33 -2.85
C LYS A 130 5.15 -5.71 -2.38
N ALA A 131 4.65 -6.54 -3.30
CA ALA A 131 4.28 -7.92 -3.02
C ALA A 131 5.49 -8.88 -2.94
N GLN A 132 6.67 -8.44 -3.39
CA GLN A 132 7.87 -9.28 -3.39
C GLN A 132 8.17 -9.82 -1.99
N GLY A 133 8.44 -11.13 -1.89
CA GLY A 133 8.69 -11.81 -0.62
C GLY A 133 7.43 -12.18 0.17
N GLN A 134 6.23 -11.79 -0.28
CA GLN A 134 4.96 -12.19 0.35
C GLN A 134 4.35 -13.41 -0.34
N THR A 135 3.72 -14.28 0.44
CA THR A 135 2.84 -15.34 -0.07
C THR A 135 1.39 -14.90 0.10
N ILE A 136 0.61 -14.96 -0.97
CA ILE A 136 -0.78 -14.49 -1.02
C ILE A 136 -1.67 -15.68 -1.43
N PRO A 137 -2.55 -16.18 -0.54
CA PRO A 137 -3.36 -17.35 -0.82
C PRO A 137 -4.23 -17.21 -2.08
N ASN A 138 -4.86 -16.04 -2.25
CA ASN A 138 -5.74 -15.74 -3.38
C ASN A 138 -5.26 -14.44 -4.01
N VAL A 139 -4.73 -14.49 -5.23
CA VAL A 139 -4.11 -13.34 -5.88
C VAL A 139 -4.70 -13.09 -7.26
N GLY A 140 -5.08 -11.82 -7.51
CA GLY A 140 -5.40 -11.32 -8.83
C GLY A 140 -4.25 -10.44 -9.33
N ILE A 141 -3.62 -10.84 -10.42
CA ILE A 141 -2.56 -10.09 -11.10
C ILE A 141 -3.20 -9.29 -12.23
N TYR A 142 -3.20 -7.98 -12.09
CA TYR A 142 -3.76 -7.07 -13.08
C TYR A 142 -2.64 -6.37 -13.85
N LEU A 143 -2.56 -6.63 -15.15
CA LEU A 143 -1.55 -6.10 -16.08
C LEU A 143 -2.26 -5.26 -17.16
N PRO A 144 -2.62 -4.00 -16.86
CA PRO A 144 -3.19 -3.09 -17.85
C PRO A 144 -2.19 -2.76 -18.97
N GLU A 145 -0.89 -2.86 -18.69
CA GLU A 145 0.19 -2.82 -19.67
C GLU A 145 1.16 -3.98 -19.41
N PRO A 146 1.98 -4.39 -20.40
CA PRO A 146 3.00 -5.41 -20.19
C PRO A 146 4.02 -5.03 -19.10
N VAL A 147 4.64 -6.03 -18.48
CA VAL A 147 5.72 -5.81 -17.50
C VAL A 147 6.91 -5.10 -18.14
N PHE A 148 7.60 -4.26 -17.37
CA PHE A 148 8.65 -3.36 -17.87
C PHE A 148 10.06 -3.71 -17.37
N SER A 149 10.20 -4.67 -16.46
CA SER A 149 11.50 -5.11 -15.95
C SER A 149 11.66 -6.62 -15.95
N HIS A 150 12.92 -7.05 -16.01
CA HIS A 150 13.27 -8.46 -15.89
C HIS A 150 12.75 -9.07 -14.57
N GLY A 151 12.24 -10.30 -14.65
CA GLY A 151 11.78 -11.06 -13.48
C GLY A 151 10.46 -10.59 -12.86
N GLN A 152 9.89 -9.46 -13.31
CA GLN A 152 8.70 -8.88 -12.69
C GLN A 152 7.46 -9.78 -12.81
N LEU A 153 7.24 -10.37 -13.99
CA LEU A 153 6.13 -11.31 -14.18
C LEU A 153 6.31 -12.58 -13.33
N TYR A 154 7.54 -13.07 -13.21
CA TYR A 154 7.88 -14.19 -12.33
C TYR A 154 7.61 -13.85 -10.86
N VAL A 155 8.03 -12.67 -10.39
CA VAL A 155 7.74 -12.21 -9.03
C VAL A 155 6.24 -12.17 -8.80
N ALA A 156 5.46 -11.62 -9.74
CA ALA A 156 3.99 -11.56 -9.62
C ALA A 156 3.35 -12.95 -9.51
N LEU A 157 3.68 -13.86 -10.43
CA LEU A 157 3.11 -15.20 -10.47
C LEU A 157 3.52 -16.03 -9.25
N SER A 158 4.76 -15.91 -8.78
CA SER A 158 5.26 -16.60 -7.60
C SER A 158 4.67 -16.09 -6.27
N ARG A 159 3.82 -15.06 -6.27
CA ARG A 159 3.11 -14.64 -5.04
C ARG A 159 1.93 -15.53 -4.72
N GLY A 160 1.33 -16.15 -5.74
CA GLY A 160 0.23 -17.09 -5.57
C GLY A 160 0.72 -18.43 -5.00
N VAL A 161 -0.14 -19.09 -4.23
CA VAL A 161 0.17 -20.42 -3.67
C VAL A 161 -0.11 -21.56 -4.65
N SER A 162 -1.01 -21.34 -5.62
CA SER A 162 -1.45 -22.35 -6.58
C SER A 162 -1.94 -21.70 -7.87
N HIS A 163 -2.05 -22.49 -8.94
CA HIS A 163 -2.62 -22.03 -10.21
C HIS A 163 -4.11 -21.71 -10.07
N GLU A 164 -4.85 -22.50 -9.28
CA GLU A 164 -6.29 -22.38 -9.07
C GLU A 164 -6.67 -21.09 -8.33
N SER A 165 -5.76 -20.58 -7.49
CA SER A 165 -5.94 -19.37 -6.69
C SER A 165 -5.23 -18.14 -7.24
N THR A 166 -4.67 -18.24 -8.45
CA THR A 166 -3.95 -17.17 -9.15
C THR A 166 -4.66 -16.81 -10.44
N TRP A 167 -5.25 -15.61 -10.49
CA TRP A 167 -5.91 -15.11 -11.69
C TRP A 167 -5.07 -14.01 -12.34
N VAL A 168 -4.90 -14.08 -13.65
CA VAL A 168 -4.19 -13.06 -14.43
C VAL A 168 -5.18 -12.37 -15.36
N LEU A 169 -5.27 -11.04 -15.24
CA LEU A 169 -6.00 -10.19 -16.16
C LEU A 169 -4.99 -9.27 -16.85
N ALA A 170 -4.66 -9.58 -18.10
CA ALA A 170 -3.73 -8.81 -18.92
C ALA A 170 -4.44 -8.13 -20.10
N LYS A 171 -3.93 -6.98 -20.53
CA LYS A 171 -4.38 -6.30 -21.76
C LYS A 171 -4.16 -7.21 -22.96
N ARG A 172 -5.21 -7.42 -23.75
CA ARG A 172 -5.16 -8.25 -24.96
C ARG A 172 -4.23 -7.59 -25.98
N ASN A 173 -3.30 -8.37 -26.52
CA ASN A 173 -2.43 -7.94 -27.59
C ASN A 173 -2.54 -8.91 -28.78
N MET A 174 -3.49 -8.62 -29.67
CA MET A 174 -3.76 -9.45 -30.86
C MET A 174 -2.59 -9.51 -31.84
N ASN A 175 -1.66 -8.54 -31.78
CA ASN A 175 -0.47 -8.52 -32.64
C ASN A 175 0.60 -9.54 -32.21
N ILE A 176 0.55 -9.99 -30.95
CA ILE A 176 1.48 -10.99 -30.40
C ILE A 176 0.83 -12.37 -30.38
N ASP A 177 -0.44 -12.42 -29.98
CA ASP A 177 -1.21 -13.64 -29.84
C ASP A 177 -2.64 -13.37 -30.31
N PRO A 178 -3.09 -13.99 -31.40
CA PRO A 178 -4.46 -13.85 -31.92
C PRO A 178 -5.53 -14.22 -30.89
N ALA A 179 -5.23 -15.12 -29.93
CA ALA A 179 -6.15 -15.46 -28.84
C ALA A 179 -6.23 -14.36 -27.76
N GLY A 180 -5.30 -13.41 -27.76
CA GLY A 180 -5.22 -12.31 -26.80
C GLY A 180 -4.91 -12.77 -25.37
N LYS A 181 -4.35 -13.97 -25.19
CA LYS A 181 -4.06 -14.58 -23.88
C LYS A 181 -2.60 -14.42 -23.46
N SER A 182 -1.79 -13.74 -24.26
CA SER A 182 -0.36 -13.56 -24.02
C SER A 182 -0.01 -12.11 -23.70
N THR A 183 1.04 -11.91 -22.90
CA THR A 183 1.63 -10.59 -22.60
C THR A 183 3.13 -10.61 -22.88
N LYS A 184 3.71 -9.46 -23.25
CA LYS A 184 5.18 -9.35 -23.35
C LYS A 184 5.81 -9.52 -21.97
N ASN A 185 6.91 -10.25 -21.93
CA ASN A 185 7.77 -10.41 -20.77
C ASN A 185 9.18 -9.90 -21.12
N ILE A 186 9.92 -9.41 -20.13
CA ILE A 186 11.29 -8.95 -20.30
C ILE A 186 12.22 -9.96 -19.63
N VAL A 187 13.16 -10.50 -20.41
CA VAL A 187 14.09 -11.55 -19.98
C VAL A 187 15.52 -11.12 -20.31
N TYR A 188 16.38 -11.00 -19.30
CA TYR A 188 17.82 -10.86 -19.50
C TYR A 188 18.42 -12.24 -19.65
N THR A 189 18.91 -12.54 -20.85
CA THR A 189 19.39 -13.87 -21.21
C THR A 189 20.76 -14.19 -20.61
N ASP A 190 21.53 -13.18 -20.20
CA ASP A 190 22.82 -13.36 -19.53
C ASP A 190 22.68 -14.11 -18.19
N VAL A 191 21.53 -13.98 -17.53
CA VAL A 191 21.20 -14.68 -16.27
C VAL A 191 20.84 -16.16 -16.52
N LEU A 192 20.49 -16.52 -17.76
CA LEU A 192 20.07 -17.88 -18.14
C LEU A 192 21.21 -18.73 -18.74
N LYS A 193 22.37 -18.12 -19.02
CA LYS A 193 23.54 -18.79 -19.61
C LYS A 193 24.53 -19.32 -18.56
N LEU A 194 24.03 -19.75 -17.39
CA LEU A 194 24.85 -20.41 -16.35
C LEU A 194 25.44 -21.72 -16.86
#